data_AF-A0A505IWH8-F1
#
_entry.id   AF-A0A505IWH8-F1
#
_cell.length_a   1.000
_cell.length_b   1.000
_cell.length_c   1.000
_cell.angle_alpha   90.00
_cell.angle_beta   90.00
_cell.angle_gamma   90.00
#
_symmetry.space_group_name_H-M   'P 1'
#
loop_
_entity.id
_entity.type
_entity.pdbx_description
1 polymer ?
#
loop_
_entity_poly.entity_id
_entity_poly.type
_entity_poly.pdbx_seq_one_letter_code
_entity_poly.pdbx_strand_id
1 'polypeptide(L)'
;MSWKLVQKESSGILFQGLNTLADSNILHQPNEITDMVGNYLILDSCKPIYIGQTTNISKRLGQHIKSERFKNRNLSFKQLNTFFGRKEIEEFGCYYFGNLENKFHQHRIFCNHHMKSTHWQLVQDNCNSLLNEACNYFEKEQVVEWKKAVPSNRPGVYQVYKDDKIIYVGEGINLSGRYGMHSSSTRMSVLRRKIATTKLGFSLKTKKQIGYQLSKDKKYSYLSATEDVEVSNFLSDCRIKFFEVDIGRIELEKFLIDTNMPELNTRIGINF
;
A
#
# COMPACT_ATOMS: atom_id res chain seq x y z
N MET A 1 -1.77 -20.38 -14.47
CA MET A 1 -0.86 -19.55 -13.65
C MET A 1 -1.30 -19.68 -12.20
N SER A 2 -0.42 -19.96 -11.24
CA SER A 2 -0.79 -20.14 -9.82
C SER A 2 -0.17 -19.08 -8.92
N TRP A 3 -0.77 -18.82 -7.76
CA TRP A 3 -0.29 -17.83 -6.80
C TRP A 3 1.17 -18.07 -6.40
N LYS A 4 1.53 -19.32 -6.08
CA LYS A 4 2.90 -19.68 -5.67
C LYS A 4 3.93 -19.37 -6.76
N LEU A 5 3.61 -19.65 -8.02
CA LEU A 5 4.50 -19.34 -9.14
C LEU A 5 4.67 -17.82 -9.29
N VAL A 6 3.57 -17.06 -9.19
CA VAL A 6 3.58 -15.59 -9.27
C VAL A 6 4.44 -14.97 -8.17
N GLN A 7 4.33 -15.43 -6.93
CA GLN A 7 5.17 -14.94 -5.84
C GLN A 7 6.66 -15.27 -6.08
N LYS A 8 6.95 -16.52 -6.52
CA LYS A 8 8.31 -16.98 -6.82
C LYS A 8 8.97 -16.18 -7.93
N GLU A 9 8.23 -15.82 -8.98
CA GLU A 9 8.73 -15.10 -10.16
C GLU A 9 8.47 -13.58 -10.12
N SER A 10 8.09 -13.06 -8.96
CA SER A 10 7.60 -11.67 -8.81
C SER A 10 8.53 -10.63 -9.44
N SER A 11 9.84 -10.71 -9.23
CA SER A 11 10.80 -9.77 -9.84
C SER A 11 10.84 -9.83 -11.38
N GLY A 12 10.74 -11.02 -11.98
CA GLY A 12 10.68 -11.16 -13.43
C GLY A 12 9.38 -10.62 -14.01
N ILE A 13 8.25 -10.87 -13.32
CA ILE A 13 6.93 -10.37 -13.71
C ILE A 13 6.90 -8.84 -13.63
N LEU A 14 7.40 -8.26 -12.54
CA LEU A 14 7.47 -6.80 -12.36
C LEU A 14 8.39 -6.14 -13.39
N PHE A 15 9.51 -6.77 -13.73
CA PHE A 15 10.40 -6.27 -14.78
C PHE A 15 9.70 -6.21 -16.14
N GLN A 16 8.97 -7.25 -16.53
CA GLN A 16 8.20 -7.24 -17.77
C GLN A 16 7.08 -6.19 -17.74
N GLY A 17 6.37 -6.05 -16.61
CA GLY A 17 5.35 -5.00 -16.45
C GLY A 17 5.95 -3.60 -16.55
N LEU A 18 7.13 -3.38 -15.97
CA LEU A 18 7.83 -2.10 -16.07
C LEU A 18 8.28 -1.79 -17.51
N ASN A 19 8.81 -2.78 -18.24
CA ASN A 19 9.16 -2.62 -19.65
C ASN A 19 7.91 -2.33 -20.49
N THR A 20 6.80 -3.01 -20.23
CA THR A 20 5.52 -2.75 -20.91
C THR A 20 5.05 -1.31 -20.69
N LEU A 21 5.22 -0.77 -19.47
CA LEU A 21 4.94 0.64 -19.17
C LEU A 21 5.94 1.58 -19.87
N ALA A 22 7.24 1.23 -19.89
CA ALA A 22 8.27 2.04 -20.54
C ALA A 22 8.11 2.07 -22.07
N ASP A 23 7.58 1.01 -22.67
CA ASP A 23 7.35 0.88 -24.11
C ASP A 23 5.98 1.41 -24.55
N SER A 24 5.09 1.76 -23.62
CA SER A 24 3.76 2.31 -23.95
C SER A 24 3.88 3.61 -24.75
N ASN A 25 2.81 3.97 -25.49
CA ASN A 25 2.77 5.24 -26.22
C ASN A 25 3.07 6.44 -25.31
N ILE A 26 3.85 7.38 -25.85
CA ILE A 26 4.11 8.66 -25.19
C ILE A 26 2.90 9.56 -25.43
N LEU A 27 2.39 10.14 -24.35
CA LEU A 27 1.32 11.12 -24.34
C LEU A 27 1.90 12.48 -23.97
N HIS A 28 1.48 13.52 -24.67
CA HIS A 28 1.96 14.89 -24.45
C HIS A 28 0.87 15.77 -23.87
N GLN A 29 -0.40 15.41 -24.07
CA GLN A 29 -1.52 16.24 -23.67
C GLN A 29 -2.36 15.58 -22.58
N PRO A 30 -2.86 16.33 -21.57
CA PRO A 30 -3.64 15.74 -20.49
C PRO A 30 -4.95 15.07 -20.94
N ASN A 31 -5.52 15.50 -22.06
CA ASN A 31 -6.74 14.91 -22.65
C ASN A 31 -6.50 13.57 -23.35
N GLU A 32 -5.24 13.19 -23.61
CA GLU A 32 -4.87 11.87 -24.14
C GLU A 32 -4.84 10.80 -23.03
N ILE A 33 -4.85 11.23 -21.76
CA ILE A 33 -4.76 10.35 -20.59
C ILE A 33 -6.13 9.71 -20.35
N THR A 34 -6.15 8.38 -20.28
CA THR A 34 -7.39 7.62 -20.15
C THR A 34 -7.76 7.43 -18.67
N ASP A 35 -9.06 7.40 -18.40
CA ASP A 35 -9.60 6.97 -17.11
C ASP A 35 -9.40 5.45 -16.94
N MET A 36 -8.28 5.07 -16.34
CA MET A 36 -7.99 3.68 -16.02
C MET A 36 -7.31 3.53 -14.66
N VAL A 37 -7.38 2.32 -14.10
CA VAL A 37 -6.59 1.90 -12.94
C VAL A 37 -5.23 1.44 -13.41
N GLY A 38 -4.16 1.79 -12.70
CA GLY A 38 -2.85 1.26 -13.09
C GLY A 38 -1.68 2.13 -12.69
N ASN A 39 -0.64 2.05 -13.52
CA ASN A 39 0.65 2.70 -13.32
C ASN A 39 0.91 3.74 -14.40
N TYR A 40 1.71 4.75 -14.07
CA TYR A 40 2.12 5.79 -15.01
C TYR A 40 3.55 6.24 -14.77
N LEU A 41 4.19 6.75 -15.83
CA LEU A 41 5.45 7.48 -15.77
C LEU A 41 5.22 8.93 -16.14
N ILE A 42 5.91 9.82 -15.43
CA ILE A 42 6.12 11.21 -15.86
C ILE A 42 7.56 11.30 -16.35
N LEU A 43 7.70 11.78 -17.57
CA LEU A 43 8.97 11.99 -18.25
C LEU A 43 9.21 13.50 -18.37
N ASP A 44 10.46 13.90 -18.15
CA ASP A 44 10.95 15.24 -18.48
C ASP A 44 12.10 15.07 -19.48
N SER A 45 11.97 15.68 -20.65
CA SER A 45 12.95 15.55 -21.73
C SER A 45 13.25 14.07 -22.06
N CYS A 46 12.19 13.25 -22.15
CA CYS A 46 12.22 11.80 -22.37
C CYS A 46 12.87 10.94 -21.27
N LYS A 47 13.22 11.51 -20.11
CA LYS A 47 13.77 10.76 -18.97
C LYS A 47 12.72 10.56 -17.89
N PRO A 48 12.57 9.34 -17.34
CA PRO A 48 11.71 9.11 -16.18
C PRO A 48 12.13 9.97 -14.99
N ILE A 49 11.20 10.77 -14.48
CA ILE A 49 11.40 11.57 -13.25
C ILE A 49 10.43 11.16 -12.15
N TYR A 50 9.35 10.45 -12.47
CA TYR A 50 8.36 9.99 -11.51
C TYR A 50 7.68 8.72 -12.04
N ILE A 51 7.40 7.78 -11.14
CA ILE A 51 6.51 6.65 -11.37
C ILE A 51 5.40 6.69 -10.33
N GLY A 52 4.17 6.36 -10.70
CA GLY A 52 3.08 6.28 -9.74
C GLY A 52 2.09 5.17 -10.04
N GLN A 53 1.21 4.95 -9.08
CA GLN A 53 0.04 4.08 -9.21
C GLN A 53 -1.22 4.81 -8.74
N THR A 54 -2.37 4.40 -9.25
CA THR A 54 -3.66 4.99 -8.88
C THR A 54 -4.82 4.12 -9.36
N THR A 55 -6.00 4.32 -8.77
CA THR A 55 -7.27 3.77 -9.26
C THR A 55 -7.88 4.59 -10.40
N ASN A 56 -7.35 5.79 -10.67
CA ASN A 56 -7.69 6.62 -11.82
C ASN A 56 -6.46 7.45 -12.25
N ILE A 57 -5.87 7.11 -13.41
CA ILE A 57 -4.66 7.74 -13.95
C ILE A 57 -4.90 9.19 -14.35
N SER A 58 -5.93 9.48 -15.15
CA SER A 58 -6.26 10.84 -15.60
C SER A 58 -6.37 11.84 -14.45
N LYS A 59 -7.18 11.52 -13.43
CA LYS A 59 -7.37 12.36 -12.24
C LYS A 59 -6.05 12.58 -11.49
N ARG A 60 -5.23 11.55 -11.34
CA ARG A 60 -3.97 11.64 -10.58
C ARG A 60 -2.92 12.44 -11.34
N LEU A 61 -2.76 12.23 -12.64
CA LEU A 61 -1.86 13.02 -13.48
C LEU A 61 -2.32 14.48 -13.56
N GLY A 62 -3.63 14.74 -13.65
CA GLY A 62 -4.19 16.09 -13.57
C GLY A 62 -3.83 16.82 -12.26
N GLN A 63 -3.74 16.11 -11.13
CA GLN A 63 -3.24 16.69 -9.87
C GLN A 63 -1.74 17.00 -9.94
N HIS A 64 -0.94 16.12 -10.55
CA HIS A 64 0.49 16.33 -10.71
C HIS A 64 0.80 17.54 -11.59
N ILE A 65 0.15 17.66 -12.74
CA ILE A 65 0.35 18.78 -13.68
C ILE A 65 0.05 20.13 -13.00
N LYS A 66 -0.97 20.19 -12.13
CA LYS A 66 -1.33 21.40 -11.38
C LYS A 66 -0.42 21.68 -10.18
N SER A 67 0.45 20.75 -9.81
CA SER A 67 1.32 20.92 -8.65
C SER A 67 2.55 21.77 -8.98
N GLU A 68 2.97 22.62 -8.05
CA GLU A 68 4.18 23.46 -8.20
C GLU A 68 5.44 22.65 -8.56
N ARG A 69 5.49 21.37 -8.16
CA ARG A 69 6.59 20.45 -8.46
C ARG A 69 6.87 20.29 -9.97
N PHE A 70 5.79 20.22 -10.75
CA PHE A 70 5.80 19.85 -12.16
C PHE A 70 5.41 21.03 -13.06
N LYS A 71 5.05 22.16 -12.45
CA LYS A 71 4.68 23.40 -13.12
C LYS A 71 5.81 23.88 -14.03
N ASN A 72 5.46 24.38 -15.21
CA ASN A 72 6.37 24.94 -16.21
C ASN A 72 7.40 23.96 -16.80
N ARG A 73 7.24 22.65 -16.61
CA ARG A 73 8.10 21.64 -17.24
C ARG A 73 7.47 21.13 -18.53
N ASN A 74 8.31 20.75 -19.50
CA ASN A 74 7.86 20.07 -20.70
C ASN A 74 7.71 18.57 -20.44
N LEU A 75 6.53 18.18 -19.95
CA LEU A 75 6.28 16.83 -19.50
C LEU A 75 5.66 15.98 -20.60
N SER A 76 6.00 14.70 -20.57
CA SER A 76 5.28 13.66 -21.29
C SER A 76 4.98 12.49 -20.37
N PHE A 77 4.02 11.67 -20.75
CA PHE A 77 3.44 10.64 -19.89
C PHE A 77 3.43 9.29 -20.61
N LYS A 78 3.59 8.24 -19.83
CA LYS A 78 3.33 6.85 -20.24
C LYS A 78 2.37 6.24 -19.23
N GLN A 79 1.49 5.35 -19.67
CA GLN A 79 0.46 4.75 -18.83
C GLN A 79 0.30 3.27 -19.15
N LEU A 80 0.00 2.49 -18.12
CA LEU A 80 -0.25 1.06 -18.21
C LEU A 80 -1.45 0.72 -17.33
N ASN A 81 -2.44 0.05 -17.92
CA ASN A 81 -3.53 -0.54 -17.18
C ASN A 81 -2.99 -1.73 -16.37
N THR A 82 -3.14 -1.67 -15.05
CA THR A 82 -2.59 -2.69 -14.15
C THR A 82 -3.62 -3.05 -13.09
N PHE A 83 -4.14 -4.27 -13.18
CA PHE A 83 -5.11 -4.80 -12.24
C PHE A 83 -4.44 -5.51 -11.06
N PHE A 84 -3.25 -6.08 -11.25
CA PHE A 84 -2.51 -6.85 -10.25
C PHE A 84 -1.06 -6.38 -10.13
N GLY A 85 -0.58 -6.14 -8.90
CA GLY A 85 0.81 -5.75 -8.66
C GLY A 85 1.08 -4.26 -8.83
N ARG A 86 0.05 -3.40 -8.77
CA ARG A 86 0.18 -1.95 -9.04
C ARG A 86 1.19 -1.27 -8.15
N LYS A 87 1.08 -1.52 -6.84
CA LYS A 87 1.98 -0.94 -5.86
C LYS A 87 3.40 -1.43 -6.10
N GLU A 88 3.54 -2.70 -6.42
CA GLU A 88 4.85 -3.29 -6.62
C GLU A 88 5.53 -2.84 -7.91
N ILE A 89 4.79 -2.48 -8.97
CA ILE A 89 5.35 -1.80 -10.14
C ILE A 89 5.90 -0.42 -9.78
N GLU A 90 5.19 0.38 -8.97
CA GLU A 90 5.71 1.67 -8.50
C GLU A 90 6.99 1.48 -7.68
N GLU A 91 6.97 0.57 -6.70
CA GLU A 91 8.14 0.27 -5.86
C GLU A 91 9.33 -0.24 -6.69
N PHE A 92 9.06 -1.13 -7.65
CA PHE A 92 10.09 -1.70 -8.53
C PHE A 92 10.65 -0.66 -9.49
N GLY A 93 9.82 0.22 -10.05
CA GLY A 93 10.29 1.32 -10.90
C GLY A 93 11.15 2.33 -10.15
N CYS A 94 10.82 2.65 -8.89
CA CYS A 94 11.68 3.46 -8.02
C CYS A 94 13.05 2.83 -7.81
N TYR A 95 13.10 1.51 -7.62
CA TYR A 95 14.35 0.75 -7.53
C TYR A 95 15.12 0.73 -8.86
N TYR A 96 14.42 0.43 -9.96
CA TYR A 96 15.02 0.18 -11.27
C TYR A 96 15.53 1.44 -11.97
N PHE A 97 14.72 2.50 -12.06
CA PHE A 97 15.13 3.73 -12.74
C PHE A 97 16.15 4.53 -11.92
N GLY A 98 16.10 4.41 -10.59
CA GLY A 98 16.90 5.24 -9.68
C GLY A 98 16.58 6.73 -9.82
N ASN A 99 17.04 7.55 -8.86
CA ASN A 99 16.99 9.02 -8.94
C ASN A 99 15.63 9.67 -9.29
N LEU A 100 14.52 8.97 -9.05
CA LEU A 100 13.18 9.54 -9.24
C LEU A 100 12.85 10.57 -8.15
N GLU A 101 11.96 11.49 -8.51
CA GLU A 101 11.50 12.53 -7.63
C GLU A 101 10.60 12.01 -6.50
N ASN A 102 9.85 10.91 -6.71
CA ASN A 102 9.24 10.18 -5.60
C ASN A 102 10.27 9.33 -4.87
N LYS A 103 10.77 9.86 -3.75
CA LYS A 103 11.68 9.15 -2.84
C LYS A 103 10.98 8.11 -1.96
N PHE A 104 9.68 7.92 -2.14
CA PHE A 104 8.94 6.92 -1.40
C PHE A 104 9.33 5.53 -1.93
N HIS A 105 9.54 4.56 -1.04
CA HIS A 105 9.79 3.14 -1.38
C HIS A 105 11.21 2.72 -1.77
N GLN A 106 12.24 3.56 -1.59
CA GLN A 106 13.65 3.22 -1.89
C GLN A 106 14.25 2.06 -1.06
N HIS A 107 13.54 1.55 -0.06
CA HIS A 107 14.06 0.56 0.90
C HIS A 107 13.71 -0.88 0.55
N ARG A 108 12.91 -1.13 -0.49
CA ARG A 108 12.59 -2.51 -0.89
C ARG A 108 13.72 -3.09 -1.72
N ILE A 109 14.22 -4.24 -1.28
CA ILE A 109 15.20 -5.02 -2.02
C ILE A 109 14.45 -6.00 -2.91
N PHE A 110 14.75 -5.97 -4.20
CA PHE A 110 14.25 -6.95 -5.17
C PHE A 110 15.38 -7.91 -5.55
N CYS A 111 15.04 -9.18 -5.79
CA CYS A 111 16.01 -10.17 -6.22
C CYS A 111 16.26 -10.04 -7.72
N ASN A 112 17.50 -9.78 -8.13
CA ASN A 112 17.88 -9.61 -9.54
C ASN A 112 18.07 -10.93 -10.31
N HIS A 113 17.83 -12.07 -9.67
CA HIS A 113 18.01 -13.37 -10.33
C HIS A 113 16.84 -13.62 -11.30
N HIS A 114 17.15 -13.58 -12.59
CA HIS A 114 16.27 -13.93 -13.72
C HIS A 114 15.08 -12.98 -13.99
N MET A 115 15.40 -11.72 -14.35
CA MET A 115 14.46 -10.76 -14.96
C MET A 115 14.06 -11.17 -16.40
N LYS A 116 13.51 -12.37 -16.57
CA LYS A 116 13.15 -12.95 -17.89
C LYS A 116 11.80 -13.67 -17.86
N SER A 117 10.83 -13.14 -17.11
CA SER A 117 9.47 -13.69 -17.13
C SER A 117 8.69 -13.14 -18.33
N THR A 118 7.82 -13.96 -18.91
CA THR A 118 6.85 -13.57 -19.94
C THR A 118 5.42 -13.56 -19.41
N HIS A 119 5.25 -13.66 -18.09
CA HIS A 119 3.97 -13.91 -17.45
C HIS A 119 3.14 -12.67 -17.11
N TRP A 120 3.63 -11.44 -17.35
CA TRP A 120 2.93 -10.20 -16.98
C TRP A 120 1.47 -10.18 -17.44
N GLN A 121 1.22 -10.35 -18.74
CA GLN A 121 -0.14 -10.31 -19.29
C GLN A 121 -1.00 -11.43 -18.70
N LEU A 122 -0.44 -12.65 -18.60
CA LEU A 122 -1.14 -13.78 -18.01
C LEU A 122 -1.53 -13.54 -16.55
N VAL A 123 -0.71 -12.83 -15.78
CA VAL A 123 -1.02 -12.42 -14.40
C VAL A 123 -2.16 -11.39 -14.38
N GLN A 124 -2.14 -10.40 -15.29
CA GLN A 124 -3.22 -9.43 -15.38
C GLN A 124 -4.56 -10.10 -15.73
N ASP A 125 -4.56 -11.03 -16.69
CA ASP A 125 -5.75 -11.75 -17.17
C ASP A 125 -6.33 -12.70 -16.11
N ASN A 126 -5.49 -13.22 -15.21
CA ASN A 126 -5.89 -14.20 -14.18
C ASN A 126 -6.00 -13.60 -12.78
N CYS A 127 -6.05 -12.27 -12.64
CA CYS A 127 -5.97 -11.58 -11.35
C CYS A 127 -6.99 -12.11 -10.31
N ASN A 128 -8.25 -12.31 -10.70
CA ASN A 128 -9.30 -12.81 -9.80
C ASN A 128 -9.03 -14.23 -9.31
N SER A 129 -8.58 -15.13 -10.20
CA SER A 129 -8.22 -16.50 -9.81
C SER A 129 -7.03 -16.50 -8.86
N LEU A 130 -6.04 -15.65 -9.11
CA LEU A 130 -4.86 -15.50 -8.25
C LEU A 130 -5.24 -14.99 -6.86
N LEU A 131 -6.14 -14.01 -6.76
CA LEU A 131 -6.63 -13.47 -5.48
C LEU A 131 -7.44 -14.52 -4.69
N ASN A 132 -8.27 -15.32 -5.36
CA ASN A 132 -8.97 -16.44 -4.73
C ASN A 132 -7.99 -17.49 -4.17
N GLU A 133 -6.97 -17.87 -4.95
CA GLU A 133 -5.91 -18.77 -4.46
C GLU A 133 -5.16 -18.17 -3.27
N ALA A 134 -4.82 -16.89 -3.33
CA ALA A 134 -4.15 -16.18 -2.25
C ALA A 134 -4.98 -16.20 -0.96
N CYS A 135 -6.29 -15.97 -1.05
CA CYS A 135 -7.20 -16.02 0.07
C CYS A 135 -7.21 -17.42 0.71
N ASN A 136 -7.25 -18.48 -0.10
CA ASN A 136 -7.18 -19.86 0.39
C ASN A 136 -5.86 -20.20 1.09
N TYR A 137 -4.75 -19.58 0.69
CA TYR A 137 -3.48 -19.68 1.41
C TYR A 137 -3.51 -18.86 2.71
N PHE A 138 -3.98 -17.61 2.65
CA PHE A 138 -4.10 -16.72 3.79
C PHE A 138 -4.94 -17.35 4.91
N GLU A 139 -6.06 -18.00 4.58
CA GLU A 139 -6.93 -18.63 5.59
C GLU A 139 -6.20 -19.69 6.42
N LYS A 140 -5.25 -20.41 5.82
CA LYS A 140 -4.45 -21.46 6.47
C LYS A 140 -3.35 -20.92 7.36
N GLU A 141 -3.02 -19.63 7.26
CA GLU A 141 -2.02 -19.01 8.13
C GLU A 141 -2.47 -18.98 9.58
N GLN A 142 -1.52 -19.13 10.49
CA GLN A 142 -1.79 -19.18 11.92
C GLN A 142 -2.21 -17.80 12.46
N VAL A 143 -3.30 -17.78 13.22
CA VAL A 143 -3.64 -16.62 14.07
C VAL A 143 -2.86 -16.73 15.38
N VAL A 144 -2.12 -15.69 15.73
CA VAL A 144 -1.34 -15.62 16.97
C VAL A 144 -1.80 -14.45 17.83
N GLU A 145 -1.62 -14.57 19.16
CA GLU A 145 -1.83 -13.44 20.06
C GLU A 145 -0.93 -12.26 19.69
N TRP A 146 -1.45 -11.04 19.80
CA TRP A 146 -0.70 -9.84 19.43
C TRP A 146 0.66 -9.79 20.12
N LYS A 147 0.71 -10.05 21.44
CA LYS A 147 1.95 -10.02 22.24
C LYS A 147 2.98 -11.11 21.87
N LYS A 148 2.53 -12.20 21.25
CA LYS A 148 3.37 -13.35 20.86
C LYS A 148 3.77 -13.31 19.39
N ALA A 149 3.31 -12.30 18.65
CA ALA A 149 3.57 -12.19 17.22
C ALA A 149 5.05 -11.92 16.91
N VAL A 150 5.62 -12.71 16.00
CA VAL A 150 6.97 -12.52 15.46
C VAL A 150 6.89 -12.43 13.93
N PRO A 151 6.46 -11.27 13.38
CA PRO A 151 6.34 -11.07 11.94
C PRO A 151 7.70 -11.05 11.24
N SER A 152 7.72 -11.46 9.99
CA SER A 152 8.93 -11.38 9.16
C SER A 152 9.21 -9.94 8.69
N ASN A 153 10.43 -9.71 8.21
CA ASN A 153 10.82 -8.45 7.58
C ASN A 153 10.39 -8.35 6.10
N ARG A 154 9.53 -9.26 5.64
CA ARG A 154 9.09 -9.34 4.25
C ARG A 154 7.84 -8.50 4.00
N PRO A 155 7.58 -8.11 2.74
CA PRO A 155 6.31 -7.49 2.37
C PRO A 155 5.16 -8.47 2.54
N GLY A 156 3.97 -7.95 2.85
CA GLY A 156 2.80 -8.80 3.01
C GLY A 156 1.53 -8.08 3.42
N VAL A 157 0.52 -8.89 3.71
CA VAL A 157 -0.80 -8.50 4.19
C VAL A 157 -1.03 -9.12 5.57
N TYR A 158 -1.81 -8.47 6.42
CA TYR A 158 -2.15 -8.97 7.75
C TYR A 158 -3.61 -8.70 8.09
N GLN A 159 -4.16 -9.52 8.97
CA GLN A 159 -5.49 -9.39 9.54
C GLN A 159 -5.39 -9.30 11.06
N VAL A 160 -6.12 -8.36 11.66
CA VAL A 160 -6.24 -8.20 13.10
C VAL A 160 -7.61 -8.68 13.54
N TYR A 161 -7.61 -9.45 14.61
CA TYR A 161 -8.78 -10.10 15.17
C TYR A 161 -9.02 -9.63 16.60
N LYS A 162 -10.29 -9.48 16.96
CA LYS A 162 -10.75 -9.32 18.35
C LYS A 162 -12.01 -10.16 18.51
N ASP A 163 -12.04 -10.98 19.57
CA ASP A 163 -13.18 -11.87 19.87
C ASP A 163 -13.60 -12.70 18.65
N ASP A 164 -12.61 -13.32 18.00
CA ASP A 164 -12.73 -14.16 16.78
C ASP A 164 -13.27 -13.46 15.52
N LYS A 165 -13.45 -12.13 15.55
CA LYS A 165 -13.86 -11.34 14.39
C LYS A 165 -12.69 -10.57 13.79
N ILE A 166 -12.61 -10.52 12.46
CA ILE A 166 -11.67 -9.66 11.75
C ILE A 166 -12.13 -8.21 11.92
N ILE A 167 -11.32 -7.41 12.61
CA ILE A 167 -11.62 -5.98 12.83
C ILE A 167 -10.86 -5.09 11.85
N TYR A 168 -9.73 -5.57 11.32
CA TYR A 168 -8.89 -4.80 10.41
C TYR A 168 -8.05 -5.70 9.48
N VAL A 169 -7.84 -5.25 8.25
CA VAL A 169 -6.90 -5.80 7.26
C VAL A 169 -5.95 -4.67 6.88
N GLY A 170 -4.66 -4.97 6.72
CA GLY A 170 -3.71 -4.00 6.20
C GLY A 170 -2.56 -4.62 5.44
N GLU A 171 -1.78 -3.80 4.74
CA GLU A 171 -0.54 -4.23 4.09
C GLU A 171 0.72 -3.50 4.59
N GLY A 172 1.87 -4.05 4.23
CA GLY A 172 3.15 -3.43 4.49
C GLY A 172 4.25 -3.94 3.57
N ILE A 173 5.21 -3.06 3.29
CA ILE A 173 6.46 -3.41 2.60
C ILE A 173 7.42 -4.21 3.50
N ASN A 174 7.21 -4.11 4.82
CA ASN A 174 7.88 -4.87 5.87
C ASN A 174 6.85 -5.10 6.98
N LEU A 175 6.42 -6.36 7.17
CA LEU A 175 5.40 -6.73 8.14
C LEU A 175 5.84 -6.44 9.58
N SER A 176 7.09 -6.71 9.93
CA SER A 176 7.66 -6.39 11.25
C SER A 176 7.67 -4.89 11.55
N GLY A 177 8.14 -4.08 10.59
CA GLY A 177 8.12 -2.62 10.72
C GLY A 177 6.69 -2.07 10.85
N ARG A 178 5.73 -2.65 10.13
CA ARG A 178 4.30 -2.28 10.23
C ARG A 178 3.71 -2.68 11.59
N TYR A 179 3.98 -3.89 12.06
CA TYR A 179 3.55 -4.37 13.37
C TYR A 179 4.14 -3.52 14.51
N GLY A 180 5.45 -3.22 14.46
CA GLY A 180 6.13 -2.34 15.42
C GLY A 180 5.53 -0.93 15.44
N MET A 181 5.21 -0.37 14.27
CA MET A 181 4.49 0.91 14.16
C MET A 181 3.11 0.87 14.82
N HIS A 182 2.36 -0.22 14.65
CA HIS A 182 1.05 -0.41 15.30
C HIS A 182 1.17 -0.66 16.81
N SER A 183 2.30 -1.17 17.27
CA SER A 183 2.57 -1.37 18.68
C SER A 183 3.09 -0.12 19.40
N SER A 184 3.49 0.94 18.67
CA SER A 184 4.22 2.07 19.29
C SER A 184 3.77 3.48 18.91
N SER A 185 3.14 3.71 17.74
CA SER A 185 2.94 5.07 17.23
C SER A 185 1.56 5.32 16.63
N THR A 186 0.68 6.01 17.38
CA THR A 186 -0.64 6.41 16.89
C THR A 186 -0.58 7.37 15.69
N ARG A 187 0.40 8.28 15.67
CA ARG A 187 0.57 9.23 14.56
C ARG A 187 0.76 8.53 13.22
N MET A 188 1.50 7.42 13.20
CA MET A 188 1.82 6.69 11.96
C MET A 188 0.88 5.50 11.71
N SER A 189 0.16 5.01 12.72
CA SER A 189 -0.75 3.87 12.60
C SER A 189 -2.20 4.28 12.33
N VAL A 190 -2.71 3.93 11.14
CA VAL A 190 -4.15 4.05 10.82
C VAL A 190 -4.98 3.18 11.77
N LEU A 191 -4.57 1.94 12.00
CA LEU A 191 -5.23 1.00 12.90
C LEU A 191 -5.42 1.58 14.31
N ARG A 192 -4.36 2.11 14.94
CA ARG A 192 -4.43 2.71 16.28
C ARG A 192 -5.40 3.89 16.31
N ARG A 193 -5.36 4.77 15.30
CA ARG A 193 -6.30 5.90 15.22
C ARG A 193 -7.73 5.42 15.10
N LYS A 194 -7.99 4.39 14.29
CA LYS A 194 -9.31 3.79 14.13
C LYS A 194 -9.81 3.13 15.42
N ILE A 195 -8.97 2.38 16.12
CA ILE A 195 -9.30 1.83 17.45
C ILE A 195 -9.67 2.98 18.40
N ALA A 196 -8.82 4.01 18.49
CA ALA A 196 -9.05 5.14 19.39
C ALA A 196 -10.40 5.81 19.11
N THR A 197 -10.70 6.15 17.86
CA THR A 197 -11.91 6.90 17.52
C THR A 197 -13.17 6.05 17.48
N THR A 198 -13.07 4.81 17.02
CA THR A 198 -14.25 3.96 16.72
C THR A 198 -14.55 2.97 17.84
N LYS A 199 -13.53 2.51 18.59
CA LYS A 199 -13.71 1.54 19.68
C LYS A 199 -13.68 2.16 21.06
N LEU A 200 -12.81 3.14 21.25
CA LEU A 200 -12.60 3.76 22.57
C LEU A 200 -13.26 5.15 22.70
N GLY A 201 -13.83 5.68 21.61
CA GLY A 201 -14.54 6.96 21.63
C GLY A 201 -13.65 8.19 21.84
N PHE A 202 -12.33 8.06 21.67
CA PHE A 202 -11.39 9.16 21.85
C PHE A 202 -11.38 10.11 20.66
N SER A 203 -11.16 11.39 20.94
CA SER A 203 -10.90 12.40 19.92
C SER A 203 -9.40 12.54 19.68
N LEU A 204 -8.98 12.43 18.42
CA LEU A 204 -7.61 12.72 18.00
C LEU A 204 -7.29 14.18 18.31
N LYS A 205 -6.02 14.43 18.66
CA LYS A 205 -5.50 15.73 19.07
C LYS A 205 -4.37 16.14 18.15
N THR A 206 -4.03 17.43 18.17
CA THR A 206 -2.79 17.97 17.61
C THR A 206 -1.62 17.78 18.58
N LYS A 207 -0.38 17.92 18.08
CA LYS A 207 0.82 17.81 18.93
C LYS A 207 0.86 18.90 20.02
N LYS A 208 0.29 20.07 19.74
CA LYS A 208 0.17 21.18 20.71
C LYS A 208 -0.78 20.84 21.87
N GLN A 209 -1.93 20.25 21.56
CA GLN A 209 -2.94 19.87 22.55
C GLN A 209 -2.46 18.79 23.53
N ILE A 210 -1.42 18.02 23.16
CA ILE A 210 -0.79 17.02 24.05
C ILE A 210 0.50 17.54 24.71
N GLY A 211 0.72 18.87 24.73
CA GLY A 211 1.77 19.52 25.53
C GLY A 211 2.99 20.03 24.76
N TYR A 212 3.13 19.77 23.46
CA TYR A 212 4.28 20.27 22.68
C TYR A 212 4.00 21.64 22.07
N GLN A 213 4.10 22.68 22.90
CA GLN A 213 3.68 24.05 22.56
C GLN A 213 4.39 24.67 21.34
N LEU A 214 5.63 24.24 21.07
CA LEU A 214 6.43 24.74 19.94
C LEU A 214 6.17 23.98 18.62
N SER A 215 5.29 22.96 18.63
CA SER A 215 5.05 22.19 17.41
C SER A 215 4.21 22.97 16.40
N LYS A 216 4.69 23.02 15.15
CA LYS A 216 3.94 23.54 14.00
C LYS A 216 3.04 22.48 13.34
N ASP A 217 3.03 21.25 13.86
CA ASP A 217 2.22 20.17 13.30
C ASP A 217 0.74 20.31 13.71
N LYS A 218 -0.09 20.67 12.74
CA LYS A 218 -1.53 20.87 12.90
C LYS A 218 -2.34 19.59 12.69
N LYS A 219 -1.71 18.44 12.44
CA LYS A 219 -2.42 17.18 12.17
C LYS A 219 -3.07 16.63 13.43
N TYR A 220 -4.39 16.41 13.36
CA TYR A 220 -5.16 15.66 14.35
C TYR A 220 -4.86 14.16 14.20
N SER A 221 -3.81 13.70 14.87
CA SER A 221 -3.28 12.35 14.72
C SER A 221 -2.62 11.81 15.99
N TYR A 222 -2.84 12.48 17.12
CA TYR A 222 -2.24 12.17 18.40
C TYR A 222 -3.31 11.82 19.44
N LEU A 223 -2.88 11.17 20.51
CA LEU A 223 -3.64 10.88 21.71
C LEU A 223 -2.85 11.41 22.93
N SER A 224 -3.53 11.63 24.05
CA SER A 224 -2.82 11.80 25.32
C SER A 224 -2.04 10.53 25.67
N ALA A 225 -1.10 10.61 26.61
CA ALA A 225 -0.35 9.43 27.06
C ALA A 225 -1.27 8.34 27.62
N THR A 226 -2.31 8.72 28.38
CA THR A 226 -3.28 7.78 28.95
C THR A 226 -4.13 7.10 27.87
N GLU A 227 -4.65 7.87 26.91
CA GLU A 227 -5.41 7.32 25.77
C GLU A 227 -4.55 6.40 24.89
N ASP A 228 -3.26 6.71 24.74
CA ASP A 228 -2.34 5.87 23.96
C ASP A 228 -2.03 4.54 24.66
N VAL A 229 -2.00 4.52 26.00
CA VAL A 229 -1.93 3.29 26.81
C VAL A 229 -3.18 2.45 26.61
N GLU A 230 -4.37 3.04 26.66
CA GLU A 230 -5.64 2.32 26.42
C GLU A 230 -5.70 1.67 25.04
N VAL A 231 -5.25 2.37 23.98
CA VAL A 231 -5.13 1.77 22.64
C VAL A 231 -4.15 0.59 22.62
N SER A 232 -3.06 0.69 23.37
CA SER A 232 -2.05 -0.37 23.46
C SER A 232 -2.56 -1.58 24.24
N ASN A 233 -3.37 -1.37 25.27
CA ASN A 233 -4.08 -2.42 26.00
C ASN A 233 -5.12 -3.10 25.10
N PHE A 234 -5.89 -2.33 24.32
CA PHE A 234 -6.82 -2.90 23.35
C PHE A 234 -6.10 -3.82 22.34
N LEU A 235 -5.00 -3.34 21.73
CA LEU A 235 -4.22 -4.15 20.78
C LEU A 235 -3.58 -5.36 21.43
N SER A 236 -3.14 -5.24 22.68
CA SER A 236 -2.57 -6.31 23.47
C SER A 236 -3.51 -7.52 23.64
N ASP A 237 -4.82 -7.27 23.60
CA ASP A 237 -5.86 -8.30 23.69
C ASP A 237 -6.36 -8.77 22.32
N CYS A 238 -5.81 -8.21 21.24
CA CYS A 238 -6.08 -8.67 19.88
C CYS A 238 -5.24 -9.90 19.53
N ARG A 239 -5.62 -10.53 18.42
CA ARG A 239 -4.81 -11.52 17.71
C ARG A 239 -4.51 -11.01 16.30
N ILE A 240 -3.49 -11.56 15.66
CA ILE A 240 -3.04 -11.14 14.34
C ILE A 240 -2.62 -12.35 13.51
N LYS A 241 -2.86 -12.27 12.21
CA LYS A 241 -2.45 -13.23 11.19
C LYS A 241 -1.65 -12.48 10.12
N PHE A 242 -0.53 -13.04 9.68
CA PHE A 242 0.35 -12.45 8.68
C PHE A 242 0.46 -13.36 7.46
N PHE A 243 0.60 -12.77 6.28
CA PHE A 243 0.84 -13.50 5.04
C PHE A 243 1.83 -12.74 4.16
N GLU A 244 2.93 -13.38 3.79
CA GLU A 244 3.95 -12.78 2.95
C GLU A 244 3.49 -12.68 1.48
N VAL A 245 3.68 -11.52 0.88
CA VAL A 245 3.23 -11.22 -0.49
C VAL A 245 4.21 -10.27 -1.15
N ASP A 246 4.96 -10.80 -2.13
CA ASP A 246 5.92 -10.06 -2.94
C ASP A 246 5.24 -9.27 -4.08
N ILE A 247 4.07 -9.69 -4.57
CA ILE A 247 3.32 -8.97 -5.59
C ILE A 247 1.81 -9.16 -5.40
N GLY A 248 1.03 -8.09 -5.55
CA GLY A 248 -0.42 -8.12 -5.42
C GLY A 248 -0.95 -7.70 -4.05
N ARG A 249 -0.19 -6.91 -3.26
CA ARG A 249 -0.55 -6.64 -1.85
C ARG A 249 -1.82 -5.82 -1.70
N ILE A 250 -1.89 -4.70 -2.41
CA ILE A 250 -3.04 -3.79 -2.29
C ILE A 250 -4.30 -4.42 -2.91
N GLU A 251 -4.12 -5.30 -3.90
CA GLU A 251 -5.21 -6.06 -4.47
C GLU A 251 -5.73 -7.11 -3.49
N LEU A 252 -4.85 -7.87 -2.84
CA LEU A 252 -5.25 -8.84 -1.82
C LEU A 252 -5.84 -8.17 -0.58
N GLU A 253 -5.25 -7.07 -0.10
CA GLU A 253 -5.81 -6.26 0.99
C GLU A 253 -7.24 -5.83 0.65
N LYS A 254 -7.45 -5.25 -0.53
CA LYS A 254 -8.78 -4.83 -0.99
C LYS A 254 -9.74 -6.01 -1.08
N PHE A 255 -9.32 -7.12 -1.67
CA PHE A 255 -10.14 -8.33 -1.81
C PHE A 255 -10.60 -8.86 -0.44
N LEU A 256 -9.69 -8.92 0.54
CA LEU A 256 -9.99 -9.34 1.91
C LEU A 256 -10.91 -8.35 2.63
N ILE A 257 -10.73 -7.03 2.43
CA ILE A 257 -11.61 -6.00 2.99
C ILE A 257 -13.03 -6.14 2.41
N ASP A 258 -13.16 -6.25 1.09
CA ASP A 258 -14.46 -6.34 0.43
C ASP A 258 -15.19 -7.64 0.81
N THR A 259 -14.44 -8.73 1.04
CA THR A 259 -15.00 -10.04 1.44
C THR A 259 -15.43 -10.07 2.90
N ASN A 260 -14.61 -9.56 3.81
CA ASN A 260 -14.83 -9.71 5.25
C ASN A 260 -15.49 -8.49 5.91
N MET A 261 -15.55 -7.36 5.19
CA MET A 261 -16.05 -6.07 5.66
C MET A 261 -15.56 -5.70 7.08
N PRO A 262 -14.24 -5.68 7.34
CA PRO A 262 -13.73 -5.38 8.68
C PRO A 262 -14.09 -3.96 9.09
N GLU A 263 -14.68 -3.83 10.28
CA GLU A 263 -15.29 -2.58 10.74
C GLU A 263 -14.32 -1.38 10.75
N LEU A 264 -13.02 -1.59 11.02
CA LEU A 264 -12.03 -0.51 11.09
C LEU A 264 -11.48 -0.11 9.71
N ASN A 265 -11.66 -0.95 8.68
CA ASN A 265 -11.39 -0.59 7.28
C ASN A 265 -12.57 0.11 6.63
N THR A 266 -13.79 -0.32 6.97
CA THR A 266 -15.00 0.29 6.44
C THR A 266 -15.24 1.67 7.08
N ARG A 267 -15.63 2.65 6.26
CA ARG A 267 -16.17 3.90 6.80
C ARG A 267 -17.63 3.62 7.20
N ILE A 268 -17.87 3.28 8.46
CA ILE A 268 -19.19 3.59 9.02
C ILE A 268 -19.25 5.11 9.06
N GLY A 269 -20.18 5.69 8.31
CA GLY A 269 -20.33 7.12 8.15
C GLY A 269 -20.50 7.81 9.50
N ILE A 270 -19.42 8.43 9.98
CA ILE A 270 -19.51 9.54 10.92
C ILE A 270 -19.17 10.75 10.07
N ASN A 271 -20.23 11.44 9.65
CA ASN A 271 -20.14 12.77 9.06
C ASN A 271 -19.45 13.67 10.11
N PHE A 272 -18.32 14.25 9.72
CA PHE A 272 -17.76 15.43 10.38
C PHE A 272 -18.20 16.66 9.59
#